data_AF-A0A8J6QIT7-F1
#
_entry.id   AF-A0A8J6QIT7-F1
#
_cell.length_a   1.000
_cell.length_b   1.000
_cell.length_c   1.000
_cell.angle_alpha   90.00
_cell.angle_beta   90.00
_cell.angle_gamma   90.00
#
_symmetry.space_group_name_H-M   'P 1'
#
loop_
_entity.id
_entity.type
_entity.pdbx_description
1 polymer ?
#
loop_
_entity_poly.entity_id
_entity_poly.type
_entity_poly.pdbx_seq_one_letter_code
_entity_poly.pdbx_strand_id
1 'polypeptide(L)'
;VDLYGVYNGYQGLFENGIEKLDAELLGWIKSHRFVNGACLGSGRYEFTSEKMQKSLLNLKKHGIDTLVFIGGNGTMAALHKLT
;
A
#
# COMPACT_ATOMS: atom_id res chain seq x y z
N VAL A 1 -6.70 4.88 -15.86
CA VAL A 1 -5.69 4.59 -14.83
C VAL A 1 -6.26 3.48 -13.98
N ASP A 2 -5.58 2.35 -13.88
CA ASP A 2 -5.96 1.28 -12.95
C ASP A 2 -5.45 1.65 -11.54
N LEU A 3 -6.30 1.45 -10.53
CA LEU A 3 -5.97 1.76 -9.14
C LEU A 3 -5.96 0.46 -8.34
N TYR A 4 -5.01 0.39 -7.42
CA TYR A 4 -4.86 -0.75 -6.52
C TYR A 4 -4.77 -0.25 -5.07
N GLY A 5 -5.46 -0.95 -4.17
CA GLY A 5 -5.36 -0.75 -2.73
C GLY A 5 -4.33 -1.71 -2.15
N VAL A 6 -3.56 -1.24 -1.17
CA VAL A 6 -2.67 -2.08 -0.37
C VAL A 6 -3.19 -2.08 1.07
N TYR A 7 -3.58 -3.25 1.57
CA TYR A 7 -4.09 -3.38 2.92
C TYR A 7 -2.97 -3.39 3.96
N ASN A 8 -3.20 -2.80 5.14
CA ASN A 8 -2.28 -2.86 6.28
C ASN A 8 -0.85 -2.36 5.99
N GLY A 9 -0.71 -1.42 5.06
CA GLY A 9 0.57 -0.77 4.74
C GLY A 9 1.65 -1.73 4.26
N TYR A 10 2.83 -1.71 4.89
CA TYR A 10 3.98 -2.50 4.46
C TYR A 10 3.74 -4.02 4.54
N GLN A 11 2.93 -4.45 5.50
CA GLN A 11 2.60 -5.86 5.65
C GLN A 11 1.87 -6.39 4.42
N GLY A 12 0.80 -5.72 3.96
CA GLY A 12 0.08 -6.16 2.76
C GLY A 12 0.93 -6.06 1.50
N LEU A 13 1.83 -5.07 1.40
CA LEU A 13 2.75 -5.01 0.28
C LEU A 13 3.66 -6.26 0.21
N PHE A 14 4.16 -6.72 1.35
CA PHE A 14 4.98 -7.93 1.47
C PHE A 14 4.18 -9.23 1.28
N GLU A 15 2.98 -9.30 1.87
CA GLU A 15 2.09 -10.46 1.87
C GLU A 15 1.22 -10.57 0.61
N ASN A 16 1.37 -9.64 -0.34
CA ASN A 16 0.57 -9.56 -1.56
C ASN A 16 -0.94 -9.28 -1.29
N GLY A 17 -1.24 -8.56 -0.21
CA GLY A 17 -2.55 -7.96 0.08
C GLY A 17 -2.81 -6.72 -0.78
N ILE A 18 -2.74 -6.91 -2.11
CA ILE A 18 -2.91 -5.89 -3.14
C ILE A 18 -4.16 -6.25 -3.94
N GLU A 19 -5.11 -5.33 -4.03
CA GLU A 19 -6.40 -5.56 -4.68
C GLU A 19 -6.72 -4.45 -5.68
N LYS A 20 -7.25 -4.83 -6.85
CA LYS A 20 -7.71 -3.86 -7.85
C LYS A 20 -8.96 -3.15 -7.33
N LEU A 21 -8.95 -1.82 -7.34
CA LEU A 21 -10.06 -1.00 -6.89
C LEU A 21 -11.09 -0.83 -8.01
N ASP A 22 -12.16 -1.62 -7.95
CA ASP A 22 -13.30 -1.46 -8.84
C ASP A 22 -14.24 -0.32 -8.39
N ALA A 23 -15.36 -0.14 -9.11
CA ALA A 23 -16.29 0.94 -8.82
C ALA A 23 -16.92 0.84 -7.41
N GLU A 24 -17.15 -0.38 -6.92
CA GLU A 24 -17.73 -0.63 -5.60
C GLU A 24 -16.72 -0.26 -4.50
N LEU A 25 -15.50 -0.80 -4.57
CA LEU A 25 -14.43 -0.51 -3.63
C LEU A 25 -14.06 0.98 -3.64
N LEU A 26 -14.03 1.62 -4.81
CA LEU A 26 -13.81 3.08 -4.90
C LEU A 26 -14.95 3.86 -4.26
N GLY A 27 -16.20 3.43 -4.40
CA GLY A 27 -17.35 4.01 -3.71
C GLY A 27 -17.22 3.89 -2.19
N TRP A 28 -16.80 2.71 -1.72
CA TRP A 28 -16.53 2.45 -0.32
C TRP A 28 -15.37 3.31 0.22
N ILE A 29 -14.24 3.42 -0.47
CA ILE A 29 -13.13 4.28 -0.05
C ILE A 29 -13.59 5.74 0.06
N LYS A 30 -14.40 6.22 -0.89
CA LYS A 30 -14.92 7.60 -0.86
C LYS A 30 -15.85 7.86 0.33
N SER A 31 -16.65 6.89 0.73
CA SER A 31 -17.54 7.05 1.90
C SER A 31 -16.75 7.24 3.21
N HIS A 32 -15.49 6.81 3.26
CA HIS A 32 -14.60 7.00 4.41
C HIS A 32 -13.97 8.40 4.51
N ARG A 33 -14.31 9.35 3.63
CA ARG A 33 -13.75 10.71 3.63
C ARG A 33 -13.87 11.43 4.99
N PHE A 34 -14.91 11.14 5.76
CA PHE A 34 -15.17 11.75 7.07
C PHE A 34 -14.96 10.76 8.23
N VAL A 35 -14.40 9.59 7.94
CA VAL A 35 -14.08 8.55 8.93
C VAL A 35 -12.60 8.67 9.29
N ASN A 36 -12.32 8.75 10.59
CA ASN A 36 -10.95 8.83 11.08
C ASN A 36 -10.21 7.49 10.89
N GLY A 37 -8.90 7.59 10.70
CA GLY A 37 -8.03 6.42 10.49
C GLY A 37 -7.77 6.12 9.02
N ALA A 38 -7.16 4.97 8.76
CA ALA A 38 -6.89 4.49 7.41
C ALA A 38 -7.88 3.38 7.06
N CYS A 39 -8.77 3.60 6.10
CA CYS A 39 -9.79 2.64 5.71
C CYS A 39 -9.20 1.33 5.15
N LEU A 40 -8.06 1.39 4.47
CA LEU A 40 -7.30 0.20 4.04
C LEU A 40 -6.44 -0.43 5.14
N GLY A 41 -6.55 0.07 6.37
CA GLY A 41 -5.72 -0.35 7.49
C GLY A 41 -4.32 0.28 7.48
N SER A 42 -3.69 0.26 8.64
CA SER A 42 -2.31 0.70 8.86
C SER A 42 -1.72 -0.14 9.98
N GLY A 43 -0.42 -0.35 9.95
CA GLY A 43 0.25 -1.23 10.91
C GLY A 43 1.74 -0.93 11.01
N ARG A 44 2.34 -1.42 12.09
CA ARG A 44 3.80 -1.44 12.25
C ARG A 44 4.30 -2.76 11.71
N TYR A 45 5.06 -2.69 10.64
CA TYR A 45 5.71 -3.85 10.04
C TYR A 45 7.19 -3.56 9.85
N GLU A 46 8.03 -4.52 10.17
CA GLU A 46 9.47 -4.37 10.08
C GLU A 46 9.91 -4.26 8.61
N PHE A 47 10.64 -3.18 8.29
CA PHE A 47 11.17 -2.93 6.96
C PHE A 47 12.62 -3.44 6.85
N THR A 48 12.81 -4.54 6.13
CA THR A 48 14.13 -5.12 5.81
C THR A 48 14.33 -5.20 4.29
N SER A 49 15.58 -5.26 3.83
CA SER A 49 15.90 -5.35 2.40
C SER A 49 15.27 -6.58 1.72
N GLU A 50 15.22 -7.71 2.41
CA GLU A 50 14.60 -8.95 1.90
C GLU A 50 13.09 -8.78 1.72
N LYS A 51 12.40 -8.25 2.74
CA LYS A 51 10.95 -7.97 2.68
C LYS A 51 10.62 -6.96 1.59
N MET A 52 11.51 -5.98 1.39
CA MET A 52 11.39 -4.98 0.34
C MET A 52 11.49 -5.62 -1.06
N GLN A 53 12.47 -6.50 -1.31
CA GLN A 53 12.60 -7.17 -2.61
C GLN A 53 11.33 -7.96 -2.97
N LYS A 54 10.77 -8.71 -2.01
CA LYS A 54 9.50 -9.43 -2.24
C LYS A 54 8.34 -8.49 -2.51
N SER A 55 8.27 -7.35 -1.81
CA SER A 55 7.26 -6.31 -2.01
C SER A 55 7.31 -5.73 -3.43
N LEU A 56 8.51 -5.45 -3.96
CA LEU A 56 8.70 -4.99 -5.34
C LEU A 56 8.30 -6.05 -6.37
N LEU A 57 8.59 -7.32 -6.10
CA LEU A 57 8.13 -8.42 -6.96
C LEU A 57 6.61 -8.52 -6.99
N ASN A 58 5.93 -8.31 -5.86
CA ASN A 58 4.46 -8.28 -5.84
C ASN A 58 3.91 -7.13 -6.68
N LEU A 59 4.46 -5.91 -6.55
CA LEU A 59 4.06 -4.79 -7.42
C LEU A 59 4.23 -5.12 -8.90
N LYS A 60 5.37 -5.69 -9.29
CA LYS A 60 5.64 -6.12 -10.67
C LYS A 60 4.65 -7.19 -11.16
N LYS A 61 4.25 -8.14 -10.32
CA LYS A 61 3.26 -9.17 -10.68
C LYS A 61 1.90 -8.57 -11.06
N HIS A 62 1.54 -7.45 -10.45
CA HIS A 62 0.30 -6.72 -10.76
C HIS A 62 0.47 -5.66 -11.86
N GLY A 63 1.67 -5.47 -12.40
CA GLY A 63 1.97 -4.43 -13.38
C GLY A 63 1.87 -3.01 -12.80
N ILE A 64 2.20 -2.84 -11.52
CA ILE A 64 2.14 -1.54 -10.83
C ILE A 64 3.51 -0.86 -10.89
N ASP A 65 3.56 0.26 -11.61
CA ASP A 65 4.80 1.04 -11.81
C ASP A 65 4.90 2.27 -10.90
N THR A 66 3.83 2.59 -10.16
CA THR A 66 3.78 3.77 -9.28
C THR A 66 3.17 3.40 -7.94
N LEU A 67 3.91 3.70 -6.86
CA LEU A 67 3.47 3.50 -5.49
C LEU A 67 3.27 4.85 -4.81
N VAL A 68 2.04 5.11 -4.34
CA VAL A 68 1.74 6.23 -3.44
C VAL A 68 1.59 5.67 -2.03
N PHE A 69 2.46 6.09 -1.12
CA PHE A 69 2.45 5.62 0.27
C PHE A 69 2.22 6.80 1.20
N ILE A 70 1.13 6.75 1.97
CA ILE A 70 0.67 7.85 2.83
C ILE A 70 0.92 7.45 4.29
N GLY A 71 1.70 8.26 5.00
CA GLY A 71 2.01 8.01 6.41
C GLY A 71 2.98 9.03 6.99
N GLY A 72 3.47 8.74 8.21
CA GLY A 72 4.42 9.62 8.91
C GLY A 72 5.89 9.40 8.52
N ASN A 73 6.81 9.91 9.34
CA ASN A 73 8.25 9.89 9.07
C ASN A 73 8.82 8.49 8.79
N GLY A 74 8.32 7.44 9.47
CA GLY A 74 8.75 6.06 9.21
C GLY A 74 8.42 5.58 7.80
N THR A 75 7.25 5.96 7.29
CA THR A 75 6.83 5.70 5.90
C THR A 75 7.75 6.40 4.92
N MET A 76 8.04 7.69 5.17
CA MET A 76 8.93 8.50 4.31
C MET A 76 10.35 7.94 4.30
N ALA A 77 10.90 7.57 5.46
CA ALA A 77 12.24 6.99 5.56
C ALA A 77 12.35 5.64 4.83
N ALA A 78 11.29 4.83 4.84
CA ALA A 78 11.25 3.57 4.09
C ALA A 78 11.19 3.82 2.59
N LEU A 79 10.37 4.78 2.12
CA LEU A 79 10.29 5.15 0.71
C LEU A 79 11.60 5.73 0.17
N HIS A 80 12.32 6.54 0.95
CA HIS A 80 13.62 7.07 0.54
C HIS A 80 14.69 5.97 0.33
N LYS A 81 14.50 4.78 0.89
CA LYS A 81 15.40 3.63 0.63
C LYS A 81 15.07 2.91 -0.68
N LEU A 82 13.95 3.24 -1.32
CA LEU A 82 13.49 2.65 -2.59
C LEU A 82 13.88 3.48 -3.83
N THR A 83 14.22 4.76 -3.63
CA THR A 83 14.73 5.69 -4.65
C THR A 83 16.25 5.68 -4.69
#